data_AF-A0A7L3FKP5-F1
#
_entry.id   AF-A0A7L3FKP5-F1
#
_cell.length_a   1.000
_cell.length_b   1.000
_cell.length_c   1.000
_cell.angle_alpha   90.00
_cell.angle_beta   90.00
_cell.angle_gamma   90.00
#
_symmetry.space_group_name_H-M   'P 1'
#
loop_
_entity.id
_entity.type
_entity.pdbx_description
1 polymer ?
#
loop_
_entity_poly.entity_id
_entity_poly.type
_entity_poly.pdbx_seq_one_letter_code
_entity_poly.pdbx_strand_id
1 'polypeptide(L)'
;EWSSPACQQLSGVTQTCATKTLGRDNVAYFCYPFTLDMFFTQGDESEDSLPQWPVLYFEVLSLDFWQRYRVEGYGSLVLPASPGLHQLTISTWRPVELGTVAELRRFFIGGSPELEDITYVRIPSTFKGERLSRFGFRTETTGSVVFRLCCLQQSRAFLETSARRQGLQTAGGGSSQQSSVCNVLEAFQRARRRMQEACGTFPQDLGTSASTL
;
A
#
# COMPACT_ATOMS: atom_id res chain seq x y z
N GLU A 1 -5.25 5.53 -11.76
CA GLU A 1 -4.53 6.05 -10.56
C GLU A 1 -4.82 5.17 -9.35
N TRP A 2 -3.99 5.26 -8.31
CA TRP A 2 -4.24 4.57 -7.03
C TRP A 2 -5.09 5.43 -6.11
N SER A 3 -6.06 4.82 -5.44
CA SER A 3 -6.90 5.45 -4.43
C SER A 3 -7.01 4.57 -3.18
N SER A 4 -7.36 5.17 -2.05
CA SER A 4 -7.63 4.47 -0.78
C SER A 4 -9.01 4.88 -0.25
N PRO A 5 -9.62 4.08 0.64
CA PRO A 5 -10.86 4.48 1.32
C PRO A 5 -10.70 5.81 2.05
N ALA A 6 -11.70 6.68 2.01
CA ALA A 6 -11.64 8.02 2.59
C ALA A 6 -11.37 8.04 4.11
N CYS A 7 -11.75 6.98 4.83
CA CYS A 7 -11.54 6.85 6.28
C CYS A 7 -10.22 6.14 6.65
N GLN A 8 -9.45 5.66 5.67
CA GLN A 8 -8.23 4.91 5.96
C GLN A 8 -7.10 5.85 6.34
N GLN A 9 -6.50 5.60 7.51
CA GLN A 9 -5.33 6.32 7.96
C GLN A 9 -4.08 5.84 7.19
N LEU A 10 -3.43 6.73 6.44
CA LEU A 10 -2.26 6.42 5.60
C LEU A 10 -0.90 6.73 6.27
N SER A 11 -0.92 7.27 7.49
CA SER A 11 0.26 7.59 8.29
C SER A 11 0.08 7.15 9.73
N GLY A 12 1.13 6.70 10.39
CA GLY A 12 1.04 6.24 11.77
C GLY A 12 2.40 6.18 12.43
N VAL A 13 2.39 5.99 13.75
CA VAL A 13 3.58 5.87 14.57
C VAL A 13 3.49 4.56 15.34
N THR A 14 4.57 3.79 15.32
CA THR A 14 4.65 2.53 16.05
C THR A 14 4.83 2.79 17.55
N GLN A 15 4.50 1.80 18.36
CA GLN A 15 4.84 1.82 19.79
C GLN A 15 6.37 1.89 20.01
N THR A 16 6.78 2.48 21.13
CA THR A 16 8.17 2.48 21.58
C THR A 16 8.57 1.09 22.08
N CYS A 17 9.77 0.64 21.75
CA CYS A 17 10.31 -0.64 22.17
C CYS A 17 11.73 -0.46 22.72
N ALA A 18 12.07 -1.22 23.76
CA ALA A 18 13.43 -1.29 24.26
C ALA A 18 14.30 -2.16 23.33
N THR A 19 15.48 -1.65 22.98
CA THR A 19 16.49 -2.38 22.22
C THR A 19 17.13 -3.47 23.09
N LYS A 20 17.44 -4.61 22.45
CA LYS A 20 18.21 -5.71 23.03
C LYS A 20 19.48 -5.92 22.20
N THR A 21 20.59 -6.18 22.85
CA THR A 21 21.84 -6.51 22.16
C THR A 21 21.85 -8.00 21.81
N LEU A 22 21.91 -8.31 20.52
CA LEU A 22 22.04 -9.66 20.00
C LEU A 22 23.41 -9.78 19.31
N GLY A 23 24.37 -10.41 19.98
CA GLY A 23 25.74 -10.48 19.49
C GLY A 23 26.39 -9.09 19.46
N ARG A 24 26.65 -8.56 18.26
CA ARG A 24 27.22 -7.22 18.07
C ARG A 24 26.17 -6.15 17.71
N ASP A 25 24.94 -6.57 17.42
CA ASP A 25 23.90 -5.67 16.91
C ASP A 25 22.88 -5.34 17.99
N ASN A 26 22.34 -4.12 17.94
CA ASN A 26 21.19 -3.73 18.76
C ASN A 26 19.91 -3.92 17.96
N VAL A 27 19.01 -4.76 18.46
CA VAL A 27 17.78 -5.14 17.77
C VAL A 27 16.57 -4.76 18.62
N ALA A 28 15.59 -4.12 18.00
CA ALA A 28 14.29 -3.85 18.59
C ALA A 28 13.23 -4.73 17.92
N TYR A 29 12.40 -5.40 18.73
CA TYR A 29 11.28 -6.22 18.24
C TYR A 29 9.98 -5.56 18.66
N PHE A 30 9.30 -4.92 17.72
CA PHE A 30 7.95 -4.39 17.92
C PHE A 30 6.97 -5.06 16.96
N CYS A 31 5.73 -5.21 17.40
CA CYS A 31 4.63 -5.67 16.57
C CYS A 31 3.68 -4.50 16.36
N TYR A 32 3.62 -3.97 15.15
CA TYR A 32 2.68 -2.93 14.76
C TYR A 32 1.91 -3.40 13.53
N PRO A 33 0.78 -4.10 13.73
CA PRO A 33 -0.06 -4.52 12.62
C PRO A 33 -0.77 -3.29 12.04
N PHE A 34 -0.73 -3.13 10.73
CA PHE A 34 -1.52 -2.14 10.00
C PHE A 34 -2.13 -2.80 8.77
N THR A 35 -3.25 -2.24 8.32
CA THR A 35 -3.95 -2.66 7.10
C THR A 35 -3.94 -1.48 6.14
N LEU A 36 -3.68 -1.77 4.87
CA LEU A 36 -3.65 -0.78 3.81
C LEU A 36 -4.46 -1.32 2.63
N ASP A 37 -5.65 -0.77 2.43
CA ASP A 37 -6.46 -1.03 1.26
C ASP A 37 -6.16 0.03 0.19
N MET A 38 -5.88 -0.45 -1.02
CA MET A 38 -5.59 0.38 -2.18
C MET A 38 -6.34 -0.16 -3.39
N PHE A 39 -6.97 0.73 -4.14
CA PHE A 39 -7.67 0.41 -5.37
C PHE A 39 -6.92 1.03 -6.54
N PHE A 40 -6.73 0.24 -7.59
CA PHE A 40 -6.18 0.74 -8.84
C PHE A 40 -7.27 0.75 -9.89
N THR A 41 -7.56 1.93 -10.42
CA THR A 41 -8.41 2.11 -11.60
C THR A 41 -7.52 2.47 -12.78
N GLN A 42 -7.48 1.59 -13.78
CA GLN A 42 -6.85 1.91 -15.07
C GLN A 42 -7.76 2.91 -15.79
N GLY A 43 -7.23 4.08 -16.14
CA GLY A 43 -7.93 5.03 -17.02
C GLY A 43 -7.73 4.66 -18.49
N ASP A 44 -8.51 5.29 -19.37
CA ASP A 44 -8.46 5.08 -20.84
C ASP A 44 -7.20 5.68 -21.50
N GLU A 45 -6.38 6.42 -20.76
CA GLU A 45 -5.30 7.22 -21.32
C GLU A 45 -3.95 6.46 -21.34
N SER A 46 -3.54 6.11 -22.57
CA SER A 46 -2.19 5.67 -23.02
C SER A 46 -1.69 4.29 -22.57
N GLU A 47 -1.57 3.36 -23.54
CA GLU A 47 -1.17 1.96 -23.39
C GLU A 47 0.29 1.73 -22.90
N ASP A 48 1.11 2.77 -22.78
CA ASP A 48 2.58 2.60 -22.64
C ASP A 48 3.15 2.93 -21.25
N SER A 49 2.34 3.37 -20.27
CA SER A 49 2.85 3.67 -18.92
C SER A 49 2.42 2.64 -17.89
N LEU A 50 3.41 1.89 -17.36
CA LEU A 50 3.19 1.01 -16.22
C LEU A 50 2.78 1.84 -14.99
N PRO A 51 1.75 1.42 -14.23
CA PRO A 51 1.32 2.17 -13.06
C PRO A 51 2.42 2.21 -12.01
N GLN A 52 2.68 3.41 -11.47
CA GLN A 52 3.59 3.55 -10.33
C GLN A 52 2.99 2.84 -9.12
N TRP A 53 3.71 1.84 -8.61
CA TRP A 53 3.22 1.04 -7.48
C TRP A 53 3.28 1.85 -6.16
N PRO A 54 2.36 1.60 -5.20
CA PRO A 54 2.36 2.34 -3.94
C PRO A 54 3.66 2.14 -3.14
N VAL A 55 4.09 3.20 -2.47
CA VAL A 55 5.34 3.27 -1.70
C VAL A 55 5.03 3.65 -0.27
N LEU A 56 5.57 2.89 0.68
CA LEU A 56 5.57 3.18 2.10
C LEU A 56 6.86 3.93 2.44
N TYR A 57 6.73 5.14 2.98
CA TYR A 57 7.84 5.91 3.52
C TYR A 57 7.86 5.74 5.04
N PHE A 58 9.04 5.60 5.62
CA PHE A 58 9.17 5.44 7.06
C PHE A 58 10.41 6.13 7.60
N GLU A 59 10.31 6.55 8.85
CA GLU A 59 11.36 7.14 9.64
C GLU A 59 11.54 6.30 10.91
N VAL A 60 12.79 6.04 11.25
CA VAL A 60 13.19 5.30 12.44
C VAL A 60 13.68 6.30 13.47
N LEU A 61 13.03 6.29 14.63
CA LEU A 61 13.36 7.18 15.74
C LEU A 61 13.93 6.36 16.90
N SER A 62 14.95 6.90 17.56
CA SER A 62 15.36 6.48 18.89
C SER A 62 14.84 7.45 19.95
N LEU A 63 14.61 6.93 21.15
CA LEU A 63 14.23 7.72 22.31
C LEU A 63 15.34 7.59 23.35
N ASP A 64 15.92 8.71 23.76
CA ASP A 64 16.98 8.71 24.77
C ASP A 64 16.43 8.74 26.21
N PHE A 65 17.33 8.60 27.19
CA PHE A 65 16.98 8.63 28.62
C PHE A 65 16.32 9.96 29.04
N TRP A 66 16.60 11.05 28.33
CA TRP A 66 15.99 12.37 28.56
C TRP A 66 14.66 12.55 27.82
N GLN A 67 14.07 11.47 27.30
CA GLN A 67 12.81 11.49 26.56
C GLN A 67 12.86 12.33 25.28
N ARG A 68 14.05 12.43 24.65
CA ARG A 68 14.23 13.14 23.38
C ARG A 68 14.23 12.16 22.23
N TYR A 69 13.42 12.47 21.21
CA TYR A 69 13.40 11.74 19.95
C TYR A 69 14.56 12.17 19.06
N ARG A 70 15.18 11.20 18.38
CA ARG A 70 16.27 11.41 17.43
C ARG A 70 16.03 10.56 16.20
N VAL A 71 16.27 11.14 15.03
CA VAL A 71 16.17 10.43 13.76
C VAL A 71 17.38 9.52 13.60
N GLU A 72 17.15 8.21 13.58
CA GLU A 72 18.17 7.20 13.28
C GLU A 72 18.24 6.88 11.79
N GLY A 73 17.15 7.03 11.05
CA GLY A 73 17.20 6.86 9.61
C GLY A 73 15.86 6.92 8.92
N TYR A 74 15.94 7.18 7.63
CA TYR A 74 14.83 7.18 6.71
C TYR A 74 14.92 5.99 5.77
N GLY A 75 13.76 5.54 5.30
CA GLY A 75 13.66 4.50 4.30
C GLY A 75 12.38 4.62 3.50
N SER A 76 12.37 3.96 2.35
CA SER A 76 11.17 3.79 1.54
C SER A 76 11.09 2.35 1.05
N LEU A 77 9.87 1.86 0.93
CA LEU A 77 9.56 0.50 0.54
C LEU A 77 8.48 0.53 -0.53
N VAL A 78 8.79 0.04 -1.73
CA VAL A 78 7.75 -0.24 -2.73
C VAL A 78 6.99 -1.49 -2.28
N LEU A 79 5.66 -1.41 -2.19
CA LEU A 79 4.88 -2.56 -1.76
C LEU A 79 5.03 -3.73 -2.75
N PRO A 80 4.98 -5.00 -2.28
CA PRO A 80 4.99 -6.14 -3.19
C PRO A 80 3.82 -6.07 -4.18
N ALA A 81 4.13 -6.27 -5.46
CA ALA A 81 3.12 -6.34 -6.51
C ALA A 81 2.55 -7.75 -6.71
N SER A 82 3.08 -8.76 -6.01
CA SER A 82 2.59 -10.13 -6.05
C SER A 82 1.83 -10.47 -4.76
N PRO A 83 0.72 -11.23 -4.86
CA PRO A 83 0.02 -11.70 -3.68
C PRO A 83 0.87 -12.73 -2.91
N GLY A 84 0.69 -12.78 -1.60
CA GLY A 84 1.40 -13.73 -0.71
C GLY A 84 2.05 -13.08 0.50
N LEU A 85 2.83 -13.88 1.23
CA LEU A 85 3.61 -13.43 2.38
C LEU A 85 5.00 -12.99 1.91
N HIS A 86 5.37 -11.76 2.24
CA HIS A 86 6.66 -11.16 1.90
C HIS A 86 7.40 -10.75 3.17
N GLN A 87 8.70 -11.03 3.21
CA GLN A 87 9.60 -10.52 4.24
C GLN A 87 10.69 -9.69 3.57
N LEU A 88 10.72 -8.39 3.85
CA LEU A 88 11.57 -7.42 3.18
C LEU A 88 12.45 -6.72 4.22
N THR A 89 13.75 -6.68 3.96
CA THR A 89 14.71 -5.97 4.81
C THR A 89 15.17 -4.72 4.09
N ILE A 90 14.88 -3.55 4.65
CA ILE A 90 15.13 -2.27 4.02
C ILE A 90 16.19 -1.52 4.81
N SER A 91 17.33 -1.27 4.17
CA SER A 91 18.39 -0.45 4.75
C SER A 91 17.95 1.00 4.88
N THR A 92 18.29 1.61 6.00
CA THR A 92 17.99 3.00 6.32
C THR A 92 19.23 3.86 6.26
N TRP A 93 19.03 5.14 6.00
CA TRP A 93 20.09 6.13 5.99
C TRP A 93 19.60 7.44 6.60
N ARG A 94 20.51 8.24 7.12
CA ARG A 94 20.21 9.58 7.63
C ARG A 94 21.15 10.62 7.01
N PRO A 95 20.72 11.88 6.87
CA PRO A 95 21.64 12.96 6.54
C PRO A 95 22.65 13.18 7.66
N VAL A 96 23.87 13.55 7.30
CA VAL A 96 24.95 13.82 8.25
C VAL A 96 25.69 15.11 7.93
N GLU A 97 25.97 15.88 8.98
CA GLU A 97 26.92 16.97 8.94
C GLU A 97 28.32 16.45 9.25
N LEU A 98 29.33 17.00 8.59
CA LEU A 98 30.71 16.63 8.90
C LEU A 98 31.21 17.33 10.17
N GLY A 99 32.06 16.60 10.88
CA GLY A 99 32.89 17.16 11.95
C GLY A 99 32.47 16.67 13.32
N THR A 100 33.45 16.64 14.23
CA THR A 100 33.26 16.18 15.61
C THR A 100 32.21 16.97 16.37
N VAL A 101 32.04 18.26 16.06
CA VAL A 101 31.02 19.10 16.69
C VAL A 101 29.61 18.63 16.34
N ALA A 102 29.37 18.20 15.09
CA ALA A 102 28.06 17.67 14.68
C ALA A 102 27.74 16.37 15.41
N GLU A 103 28.72 15.46 15.52
CA GLU A 103 28.57 14.20 16.26
C GLU A 103 28.34 14.44 17.77
N LEU A 104 29.05 15.39 18.38
CA LEU A 104 28.83 15.74 19.78
C LEU A 104 27.46 16.40 19.99
N ARG A 105 27.01 17.27 19.09
CA ARG A 105 25.67 17.87 19.13
C ARG A 105 24.60 16.80 19.02
N ARG A 106 24.76 15.86 18.09
CA ARG A 106 23.89 14.69 18.01
C ARG A 106 23.94 13.97 19.34
N PHE A 107 25.07 13.46 19.80
CA PHE A 107 25.15 12.67 21.03
C PHE A 107 24.52 13.36 22.26
N PHE A 108 24.94 14.57 22.60
CA PHE A 108 24.53 15.24 23.83
C PHE A 108 23.18 15.94 23.76
N ILE A 109 22.89 16.62 22.65
CA ILE A 109 21.72 17.51 22.53
C ILE A 109 20.60 16.83 21.75
N GLY A 110 20.93 15.87 20.89
CA GLY A 110 19.97 15.25 19.95
C GLY A 110 19.84 16.02 18.64
N GLY A 111 20.64 17.06 18.43
CA GLY A 111 20.63 17.81 17.19
C GLY A 111 21.20 16.99 16.05
N SER A 112 20.37 16.70 15.04
CA SER A 112 20.81 16.14 13.76
C SER A 112 20.09 16.83 12.61
N PRO A 113 20.68 16.82 11.40
CA PRO A 113 19.95 17.21 10.21
C PRO A 113 18.76 16.28 10.00
N GLU A 114 17.65 16.84 9.52
CA GLU A 114 16.41 16.12 9.23
C GLU A 114 15.94 16.46 7.82
N LEU A 115 15.14 15.59 7.22
CA LEU A 115 14.49 15.88 5.95
C LEU A 115 13.29 16.78 6.19
N GLU A 116 13.16 17.85 5.40
CA GLU A 116 11.95 18.68 5.40
C GLU A 116 10.72 17.90 4.92
N ASP A 117 10.92 17.00 3.94
CA ASP A 117 9.91 16.10 3.43
C ASP A 117 10.47 14.67 3.33
N ILE A 118 9.75 13.71 3.93
CA ILE A 118 10.09 12.28 3.90
C ILE A 118 10.10 11.70 2.48
N THR A 119 9.40 12.32 1.52
CA THR A 119 9.43 11.87 0.12
C THR A 119 10.79 12.05 -0.53
N TYR A 120 11.67 12.89 0.04
CA TYR A 120 13.03 13.13 -0.47
C TYR A 120 13.95 11.92 -0.32
N VAL A 121 13.51 10.91 0.42
CA VAL A 121 14.13 9.59 0.45
C VAL A 121 14.16 8.97 -0.95
N ARG A 122 13.16 9.29 -1.78
CA ARG A 122 13.08 8.90 -3.19
C ARG A 122 13.16 10.16 -4.07
N ILE A 123 12.97 9.97 -5.37
CA ILE A 123 12.64 11.07 -6.28
C ILE A 123 11.19 11.48 -5.96
N PRO A 124 10.96 12.72 -5.49
CA PRO A 124 9.62 13.19 -5.14
C PRO A 124 8.73 13.23 -6.38
N SER A 125 7.44 12.95 -6.23
CA SER A 125 6.47 13.04 -7.33
C SER A 125 6.28 14.48 -7.84
N THR A 126 6.65 15.49 -7.05
CA THR A 126 6.64 16.91 -7.44
C THR A 126 7.79 17.30 -8.37
N PHE A 127 8.82 16.46 -8.51
CA PHE A 127 9.99 16.77 -9.33
C PHE A 127 9.66 16.63 -10.84
N LYS A 128 9.74 17.73 -11.58
CA LYS A 128 9.44 17.81 -13.02
C LYS A 128 10.68 17.99 -13.91
N GLY A 129 11.89 17.93 -13.33
CA GLY A 129 13.14 18.11 -14.07
C GLY A 129 13.70 16.81 -14.64
N GLU A 130 14.66 16.92 -15.56
CA GLU A 130 15.38 15.76 -16.10
C GLU A 130 16.44 15.22 -15.12
N ARG A 131 17.07 16.12 -14.33
CA ARG A 131 18.17 15.75 -13.43
C ARG A 131 17.99 16.34 -12.03
N LEU A 132 17.78 15.46 -11.04
CA LEU A 132 17.78 15.82 -9.63
C LEU A 132 19.21 15.74 -9.08
N SER A 133 19.83 16.88 -8.78
CA SER A 133 21.16 16.92 -8.16
C SER A 133 21.04 16.75 -6.65
N ARG A 134 21.77 15.77 -6.09
CA ARG A 134 21.98 15.61 -4.63
C ARG A 134 23.42 15.95 -4.24
N PHE A 135 24.12 16.73 -5.06
CA PHE A 135 25.52 17.08 -4.80
C PHE A 135 25.67 17.85 -3.48
N GLY A 136 26.67 17.47 -2.69
CA GLY A 136 26.90 18.06 -1.36
C GLY A 136 26.02 17.49 -0.25
N PHE A 137 24.98 16.73 -0.58
CA PHE A 137 24.16 16.04 0.41
C PHE A 137 24.87 14.77 0.89
N ARG A 138 25.27 14.77 2.16
CA ARG A 138 26.00 13.66 2.78
C ARG A 138 25.05 12.82 3.60
N THR A 139 25.17 11.51 3.46
CA THR A 139 24.35 10.54 4.18
C THR A 139 25.22 9.48 4.81
N GLU A 140 24.71 8.88 5.89
CA GLU A 140 25.30 7.73 6.56
C GLU A 140 24.26 6.61 6.61
N THR A 141 24.70 5.38 6.36
CA THR A 141 23.87 4.19 6.51
C THR A 141 23.85 3.78 7.98
N THR A 142 22.66 3.60 8.56
CA THR A 142 22.53 3.39 10.02
C THR A 142 22.09 1.99 10.40
N GLY A 143 21.14 1.40 9.68
CA GLY A 143 20.59 0.10 10.04
C GLY A 143 19.62 -0.42 9.00
N SER A 144 18.76 -1.35 9.42
CA SER A 144 17.73 -1.91 8.55
C SER A 144 16.46 -2.22 9.31
N VAL A 145 15.31 -2.03 8.65
CA VAL A 145 13.98 -2.40 9.17
C VAL A 145 13.45 -3.59 8.40
N VAL A 146 12.92 -4.58 9.12
CA VAL A 146 12.32 -5.77 8.54
C VAL A 146 10.80 -5.63 8.52
N PHE A 147 10.22 -5.63 7.33
CA PHE A 147 8.78 -5.62 7.12
C PHE A 147 8.29 -7.03 6.80
N ARG A 148 7.22 -7.45 7.46
CA ARG A 148 6.46 -8.66 7.12
C ARG A 148 5.10 -8.24 6.61
N LEU A 149 4.85 -8.45 5.32
CA LEU A 149 3.63 -8.02 4.63
C LEU A 149 2.86 -9.22 4.12
N CYS A 150 1.57 -9.25 4.38
CA CYS A 150 0.65 -10.18 3.72
C CYS A 150 -0.09 -9.39 2.64
N CYS A 151 0.20 -9.68 1.39
CA CYS A 151 -0.37 -8.98 0.25
C CYS A 151 -1.51 -9.81 -0.34
N LEU A 152 -2.70 -9.22 -0.38
CA LEU A 152 -3.86 -9.78 -1.07
C LEU A 152 -4.15 -8.90 -2.28
N GLN A 153 -4.31 -9.52 -3.45
CA GLN A 153 -4.59 -8.81 -4.69
C GLN A 153 -5.79 -9.45 -5.37
N GLN A 154 -6.75 -8.60 -5.74
CA GLN A 154 -7.91 -8.98 -6.52
C GLN A 154 -7.93 -8.14 -7.80
N SER A 155 -8.02 -8.79 -8.95
CA SER A 155 -8.21 -8.10 -10.23
C SER A 155 -9.09 -8.94 -11.16
N ARG A 156 -9.93 -8.26 -11.94
CA ARG A 156 -10.80 -8.91 -12.94
C ARG A 156 -10.00 -9.59 -14.06
N ALA A 157 -8.83 -9.06 -14.41
CA ALA A 157 -7.96 -9.66 -15.42
C ALA A 157 -7.53 -11.10 -15.06
N PHE A 158 -7.37 -11.40 -13.76
CA PHE A 158 -7.06 -12.76 -13.30
C PHE A 158 -8.26 -13.71 -13.46
N LEU A 159 -9.49 -13.22 -13.33
CA LEU A 159 -10.71 -14.03 -13.49
C LEU A 159 -10.95 -14.44 -14.94
N GLU A 160 -10.69 -13.56 -15.91
CA GLU A 160 -10.83 -13.89 -17.33
C GLU A 160 -9.81 -14.95 -17.77
N THR A 161 -8.62 -14.94 -17.17
CA THR A 161 -7.56 -15.90 -17.48
C THR A 161 -7.91 -17.31 -16.98
N SER A 162 -8.54 -17.45 -15.80
CA SER A 162 -8.99 -18.75 -15.28
C SER A 162 -10.21 -19.27 -16.03
N ALA A 163 -11.17 -18.41 -16.40
CA ALA A 163 -12.30 -18.77 -17.25
C ALA A 163 -11.85 -19.26 -18.64
N ARG A 164 -10.82 -18.63 -19.24
CA ARG A 164 -10.23 -19.07 -20.51
C ARG A 164 -9.50 -20.41 -20.40
N ARG A 165 -8.83 -20.69 -19.27
CA ARG A 165 -8.26 -22.02 -19.00
C ARG A 165 -9.34 -23.08 -18.79
N GLN A 166 -10.43 -22.74 -18.10
CA GLN A 166 -11.59 -23.62 -17.97
C GLN A 166 -12.26 -23.89 -19.33
N GLY A 167 -12.40 -22.88 -20.19
CA GLY A 167 -12.93 -23.07 -21.56
C GLY A 167 -12.04 -23.93 -22.46
N LEU A 168 -10.72 -23.92 -22.23
CA LEU A 168 -9.79 -24.82 -22.94
C LEU A 168 -9.77 -26.24 -22.34
N GLN A 169 -10.03 -26.37 -21.03
CA GLN A 169 -10.15 -27.66 -20.34
C GLN A 169 -11.52 -28.33 -20.52
N THR A 170 -12.59 -27.57 -20.79
CA THR A 170 -13.91 -28.16 -21.11
C THR A 170 -14.00 -28.76 -22.52
N ALA A 171 -13.01 -28.52 -23.38
CA ALA A 171 -12.83 -29.30 -24.61
C ALA A 171 -12.26 -30.72 -24.35
N GLY A 172 -11.75 -30.97 -23.13
CA GLY A 172 -11.21 -32.25 -22.69
C GLY A 172 -11.86 -32.74 -21.40
N GLY A 173 -13.09 -33.24 -21.52
CA GLY A 173 -13.71 -34.23 -20.62
C GLY A 173 -13.51 -34.08 -19.10
N GLY A 174 -14.51 -33.53 -18.42
CA GLY A 174 -14.92 -33.99 -17.09
C GLY A 174 -14.70 -33.05 -15.90
N SER A 175 -15.73 -32.26 -15.53
CA SER A 175 -16.08 -31.98 -14.13
C SER A 175 -17.47 -31.31 -14.06
N SER A 176 -18.52 -32.08 -13.77
CA SER A 176 -19.93 -31.70 -13.98
C SER A 176 -20.63 -31.01 -12.80
N GLN A 177 -19.96 -30.70 -11.69
CA GLN A 177 -20.64 -30.20 -10.47
C GLN A 177 -20.30 -28.78 -10.02
N GLN A 178 -19.14 -28.22 -10.34
CA GLN A 178 -18.79 -26.83 -9.93
C GLN A 178 -19.26 -25.76 -10.93
N SER A 179 -19.40 -26.12 -12.21
CA SER A 179 -19.90 -25.21 -13.25
C SER A 179 -21.38 -24.85 -13.05
N SER A 180 -22.17 -25.74 -12.45
CA SER A 180 -23.60 -25.50 -12.21
C SER A 180 -23.83 -24.36 -11.22
N VAL A 181 -23.04 -24.26 -10.15
CA VAL A 181 -23.23 -23.23 -9.11
C VAL A 181 -22.86 -21.84 -9.63
N CYS A 182 -21.75 -21.70 -10.35
CA CYS A 182 -21.37 -20.43 -10.99
C CYS A 182 -22.41 -19.99 -12.02
N ASN A 183 -22.89 -20.91 -12.86
CA ASN A 183 -23.91 -20.60 -13.86
C ASN A 183 -25.24 -20.17 -13.21
N VAL A 184 -25.63 -20.81 -12.10
CA VAL A 184 -26.85 -20.45 -11.36
C VAL A 184 -26.70 -19.07 -10.70
N LEU A 185 -25.55 -18.77 -10.09
CA LEU A 185 -25.28 -17.46 -9.49
C LEU A 185 -25.28 -16.35 -10.55
N GLU A 186 -24.68 -16.59 -11.71
CA GLU A 186 -24.64 -15.63 -12.80
C GLU A 186 -26.04 -15.40 -13.40
N ALA A 187 -26.82 -16.47 -13.59
CA ALA A 187 -28.21 -16.38 -14.04
C ALA A 187 -29.07 -15.59 -13.05
N PHE A 188 -28.90 -15.83 -11.74
CA PHE A 188 -29.63 -15.12 -10.70
C PHE A 188 -29.28 -13.63 -10.66
N GLN A 189 -27.99 -13.28 -10.77
CA GLN A 189 -27.54 -11.89 -10.83
C GLN A 189 -28.03 -11.17 -12.08
N ARG A 190 -28.05 -11.85 -13.24
CA ARG A 190 -28.60 -11.31 -14.49
C ARG A 190 -30.11 -11.09 -14.41
N ALA A 191 -30.85 -12.02 -13.81
CA ALA A 191 -32.28 -11.88 -13.60
C ALA A 191 -32.61 -10.72 -12.64
N ARG A 192 -31.86 -10.60 -11.54
CA ARG A 192 -32.02 -9.51 -10.58
C ARG A 192 -31.77 -8.13 -11.20
N ARG A 193 -30.76 -8.00 -12.06
CA ARG A 193 -30.48 -6.75 -12.78
C ARG A 193 -31.64 -6.35 -13.70
N ARG A 194 -32.16 -7.28 -14.49
CA ARG A 194 -33.34 -7.06 -15.35
C ARG A 194 -34.57 -6.65 -14.55
N MET A 195 -34.79 -7.27 -13.39
CA MET A 195 -35.90 -6.92 -12.51
C MET A 195 -35.76 -5.50 -11.94
N GLN A 196 -34.55 -5.10 -11.55
CA GLN A 196 -34.28 -3.75 -11.04
C GLN A 196 -34.42 -2.68 -12.14
N GLU A 197 -33.96 -2.97 -13.36
CA GLU A 197 -34.16 -2.12 -14.53
C GLU A 197 -35.65 -1.98 -14.86
N ALA A 198 -36.41 -3.08 -14.83
CA ALA A 198 -37.86 -3.08 -15.07
C ALA A 198 -38.65 -2.35 -13.97
N CYS A 199 -38.23 -2.45 -12.70
CA CYS A 199 -38.78 -1.68 -11.59
C CYS A 199 -38.50 -0.18 -11.72
N GLY A 200 -37.34 0.20 -12.25
CA GLY A 200 -37.00 1.61 -12.51
C GLY A 200 -37.80 2.23 -13.67
N THR A 201 -38.33 1.41 -14.57
CA THR A 201 -39.15 1.84 -15.71
C THR A 201 -40.66 1.79 -15.45
N PHE A 202 -41.10 1.45 -14.22
CA PHE A 202 -42.53 1.36 -13.92
C PHE A 202 -43.18 2.75 -13.83
N PRO A 203 -44.18 3.08 -14.67
CA PRO A 203 -44.87 4.36 -14.60
C PRO A 203 -45.70 4.44 -13.31
N GLN A 204 -45.60 5.58 -12.60
CA GLN A 204 -46.36 5.86 -11.36
C GLN A 204 -47.83 6.26 -11.61
N ASP A 205 -48.36 6.04 -12.82
CA ASP A 205 -49.72 6.44 -13.19
C ASP A 205 -50.58 5.20 -13.42
N LEU A 206 -51.20 4.69 -12.35
CA LEU A 206 -52.47 3.93 -12.36
C LEU A 206 -52.79 3.50 -10.92
N GLY A 207 -53.31 4.45 -10.13
CA GLY A 207 -53.67 4.15 -8.74
C GLY A 207 -54.43 5.24 -8.01
N THR A 208 -55.24 6.08 -8.66
CA THR A 208 -56.28 6.86 -7.96
C THR A 208 -57.46 7.17 -8.87
N SER A 209 -58.35 6.19 -9.06
CA SER A 209 -59.74 6.47 -9.38
C SER A 209 -60.65 5.38 -8.83
N ALA A 210 -61.73 5.85 -8.20
CA ALA A 210 -62.93 5.13 -7.75
C ALA A 210 -62.89 4.38 -6.40
N SER A 211 -63.36 5.06 -5.36
CA SER A 211 -64.49 4.57 -4.56
C SER A 211 -65.17 5.72 -3.81
N THR A 212 -66.12 6.36 -4.49
CA THR A 212 -67.25 7.05 -3.84
C THR A 212 -68.37 6.03 -3.70
N LEU A 213 -68.75 5.72 -2.47
CA LEU A 213 -70.13 5.62 -1.96
C LEU A 213 -70.06 5.48 -0.43
#